data_AF-A0A7S0K158-F1
#
_entry.id   AF-A0A7S0K158-F1
#
_cell.length_a   1.000
_cell.length_b   1.000
_cell.length_c   1.000
_cell.angle_alpha   90.00
_cell.angle_beta   90.00
_cell.angle_gamma   90.00
#
_symmetry.space_group_name_H-M   'P 1'
#
loop_
_entity.id
_entity.type
_entity.pdbx_description
1 polymer ?
#
loop_
_entity_poly.entity_id
_entity_poly.type
_entity_poly.pdbx_seq_one_letter_code
_entity_poly.pdbx_strand_id
1 'polypeptide(L)'
;FRALCGSTGLCLTLWEGWGSAAIKERFRCAPDAFVQAALQAASLRFFGRAVLTYESASTRAFAHGRTETIRSATLEAQALAELLREAGADEGGCGADPA
;
A
#
# COMPACT_ATOMS: atom_id res chain seq x y z
N PHE A 1 23.20 -2.78 19.20
CA PHE A 1 22.28 -1.64 19.30
C PHE A 1 22.64 -0.51 18.32
N ARG A 2 23.78 0.16 18.45
CA ARG A 2 24.17 1.27 17.54
C ARG A 2 24.14 0.90 16.04
N ALA A 3 24.59 -0.30 15.68
CA ALA A 3 24.53 -0.80 14.31
C ALA A 3 23.08 -0.90 13.77
N LEU A 4 22.12 -1.31 14.61
CA LEU A 4 20.70 -1.42 14.25
C LEU A 4 20.08 -0.03 14.03
N CYS A 5 20.40 0.93 14.90
CA CYS A 5 19.94 2.31 14.72
C CYS A 5 20.55 2.93 13.45
N GLY A 6 21.82 2.63 13.16
CA GLY A 6 22.51 3.13 11.97
C GLY A 6 22.01 2.55 10.65
N SER A 7 21.42 1.34 10.67
CA SER A 7 20.87 0.70 9.47
C SER A 7 19.37 0.95 9.27
N THR A 8 18.70 1.71 10.15
CA THR A 8 17.25 1.95 10.07
C THR A 8 16.99 3.28 9.39
N GLY A 9 16.42 3.26 8.18
CA GLY A 9 15.90 4.44 7.52
C GLY A 9 14.42 4.67 7.83
N LEU A 10 14.03 5.93 8.07
CA LEU A 10 12.63 6.35 8.21
C LEU A 10 12.39 7.58 7.33
N CYS A 11 11.38 7.52 6.48
CA CYS A 11 10.93 8.64 5.66
C CYS A 11 9.44 8.90 5.95
N LEU A 12 9.07 10.17 6.10
CA LEU A 12 7.69 10.59 6.33
C LEU A 12 7.16 11.30 5.09
N THR A 13 6.12 10.73 4.50
CA THR A 13 5.40 11.34 3.37
C THR A 13 4.03 11.78 3.84
N LEU A 14 3.72 13.06 3.66
CA LEU A 14 2.43 13.65 4.00
C LEU A 14 1.65 13.93 2.71
N TRP A 15 0.40 13.49 2.67
CA TRP A 15 -0.53 13.80 1.58
C TRP A 15 -1.59 14.78 2.08
N GLU A 16 -1.66 15.96 1.47
CA GLU A 16 -2.54 17.05 1.92
C GLU A 16 -3.73 17.30 0.97
N GLY A 17 -3.79 16.64 -0.19
CA GLY A 17 -4.78 16.96 -1.22
C GLY A 17 -6.22 16.61 -0.83
N TRP A 18 -6.43 15.45 -0.20
CA TRP A 18 -7.74 14.97 0.24
C TRP A 18 -7.56 13.78 1.18
N GLY A 19 -8.62 13.42 1.91
CA GLY A 19 -8.57 12.34 2.89
C GLY A 19 -9.75 11.38 2.80
N SER A 20 -10.05 10.72 3.92
CA SER A 20 -11.06 9.65 3.99
C SER A 20 -12.47 10.08 3.57
N ALA A 21 -12.83 11.36 3.72
CA ALA A 21 -14.13 11.86 3.29
C ALA A 21 -14.30 11.72 1.77
N ALA A 22 -13.31 12.17 1.00
CA ALA A 22 -13.33 12.04 -0.45
C ALA A 22 -13.36 10.56 -0.90
N ILE A 23 -12.62 9.68 -0.21
CA ILE A 23 -12.62 8.24 -0.53
C ILE A 23 -14.01 7.62 -0.35
N LYS A 24 -14.69 7.96 0.74
CA LYS A 24 -16.04 7.44 1.03
C LYS A 24 -17.10 8.02 0.10
N GLU A 25 -17.06 9.33 -0.13
CA GLU A 25 -18.15 10.05 -0.82
C GLU A 25 -18.03 9.97 -2.35
N ARG A 26 -16.81 10.12 -2.89
CA ARG A 26 -16.56 10.18 -4.33
C ARG A 26 -16.25 8.81 -4.90
N PHE A 27 -15.30 8.10 -4.29
CA PHE A 27 -14.83 6.80 -4.80
C PHE A 27 -15.66 5.63 -4.29
N ARG A 28 -16.51 5.85 -3.27
CA ARG A 28 -17.39 4.83 -2.69
C ARG A 28 -16.64 3.58 -2.21
N CYS A 29 -15.41 3.76 -1.73
CA CYS A 29 -14.56 2.70 -1.20
C CYS A 29 -14.32 2.84 0.30
N ALA A 30 -14.00 1.73 0.96
CA ALA A 30 -13.44 1.77 2.31
C ALA A 30 -12.06 2.45 2.25
N PRO A 31 -11.78 3.46 3.10
CA PRO A 31 -10.49 4.17 3.09
C PRO A 31 -9.28 3.26 3.24
N ASP A 32 -9.39 2.25 4.10
CA ASP A 32 -8.32 1.29 4.34
C ASP A 32 -8.03 0.44 3.10
N ALA A 33 -9.05 -0.23 2.54
CA ALA A 33 -8.92 -1.01 1.31
C ALA A 33 -8.38 -0.18 0.13
N PHE A 34 -8.78 1.10 0.03
CA PHE A 34 -8.26 2.02 -0.98
C PHE A 34 -6.74 2.22 -0.83
N VAL A 35 -6.27 2.47 0.39
CA VAL A 35 -4.83 2.65 0.66
C VAL A 35 -4.07 1.34 0.45
N GLN A 36 -4.64 0.19 0.86
CA GLN A 36 -4.01 -1.12 0.61
C GLN A 36 -3.82 -1.39 -0.88
N ALA A 37 -4.80 -1.06 -1.73
CA ALA A 37 -4.68 -1.18 -3.18
C ALA A 37 -3.59 -0.24 -3.75
N ALA A 38 -3.53 1.00 -3.28
CA ALA A 38 -2.48 1.95 -3.66
C ALA A 38 -1.08 1.46 -3.26
N LEU A 39 -0.95 0.83 -2.09
CA LEU A 39 0.30 0.22 -1.63
C LEU A 39 0.71 -0.98 -2.50
N GLN A 40 -0.23 -1.79 -2.98
CA GLN A 40 0.08 -2.87 -3.94
C GLN A 40 0.60 -2.30 -5.28
N ALA A 41 -0.02 -1.25 -5.80
CA ALA A 41 0.44 -0.57 -7.02
C ALA A 41 1.84 0.03 -6.86
N ALA A 42 2.08 0.73 -5.74
CA ALA A 42 3.39 1.28 -5.42
C ALA A 42 4.45 0.17 -5.26
N SER A 43 4.10 -0.93 -4.60
CA SER A 43 4.99 -2.08 -4.41
C SER A 43 5.34 -2.74 -5.74
N LEU A 44 4.36 -2.93 -6.64
CA LEU A 44 4.61 -3.47 -7.97
C LEU A 44 5.54 -2.55 -8.78
N ARG A 45 5.35 -1.23 -8.71
CA ARG A 45 6.21 -0.25 -9.38
C ARG A 45 7.64 -0.27 -8.82
N PHE A 46 7.80 -0.40 -7.51
CA PHE A 46 9.11 -0.36 -6.86
C PHE A 46 9.88 -1.68 -7.01
N PHE A 47 9.23 -2.82 -6.81
CA PHE A 47 9.88 -4.14 -6.84
C PHE A 47 9.79 -4.87 -8.18
N GLY A 48 8.97 -4.39 -9.11
CA GLY A 48 8.71 -5.05 -10.40
C GLY A 48 7.85 -6.32 -10.31
N ARG A 49 7.36 -6.68 -9.12
CA ARG A 49 6.52 -7.86 -8.86
C ARG A 49 5.55 -7.60 -7.71
N ALA A 50 4.45 -8.36 -7.66
CA ALA A 50 3.59 -8.39 -6.49
C ALA A 50 4.35 -8.99 -5.28
N VAL A 51 4.10 -8.43 -4.09
CA VAL A 51 4.77 -8.84 -2.85
C VAL A 51 3.75 -9.23 -1.79
N LEU A 52 4.12 -10.23 -0.97
CA LEU A 52 3.29 -10.68 0.14
C LEU A 52 3.13 -9.56 1.16
N THR A 53 1.88 -9.25 1.50
CA THR A 53 1.53 -8.13 2.39
C THR A 53 0.83 -8.67 3.63
N TYR A 54 1.27 -8.16 4.79
CA TYR A 54 0.67 -8.41 6.09
C TYR A 54 -0.11 -7.18 6.53
N GLU A 55 -1.39 -7.35 6.80
CA GLU A 55 -2.24 -6.32 7.38
C GLU A 55 -2.90 -6.87 8.66
N SER A 56 -2.80 -6.13 9.76
CA SER A 56 -3.33 -6.57 11.05
C SER A 56 -4.83 -6.27 11.16
N ALA A 57 -5.64 -7.32 11.26
CA ALA A 57 -7.07 -7.23 11.60
C ALA A 57 -7.30 -7.51 13.08
N SER A 58 -7.93 -6.57 13.78
CA SER A 58 -8.27 -6.75 15.20
C SER A 58 -9.36 -7.81 15.39
N THR A 59 -9.11 -8.81 16.24
CA THR A 59 -10.11 -9.80 16.68
C THR A 59 -10.70 -9.49 18.06
N ARG A 60 -10.60 -8.24 18.52
CA ARG A 60 -11.07 -7.77 19.84
C ARG A 60 -12.53 -8.04 20.18
N ALA A 61 -13.34 -8.40 19.18
CA ALA A 61 -14.73 -8.80 19.38
C ALA A 61 -14.86 -10.13 20.16
N PHE A 62 -13.80 -10.93 20.22
CA PHE A 62 -13.76 -12.22 20.92
C PHE A 62 -12.97 -12.14 22.23
N ALA A 63 -13.32 -12.98 23.20
CA ALA A 63 -12.59 -13.06 24.47
C ALA A 63 -11.12 -13.41 24.22
N HIS A 64 -10.21 -12.66 24.83
CA HIS A 64 -8.75 -12.75 24.60
C HIS A 64 -8.33 -12.54 23.14
N GLY A 65 -9.17 -11.89 22.33
CA GLY A 65 -8.88 -11.55 20.95
C GLY A 65 -7.62 -10.68 20.82
N ARG A 66 -6.81 -10.98 19.81
CA ARG A 66 -5.58 -10.26 19.45
C ARG A 66 -5.74 -9.72 18.03
N THR A 67 -5.01 -10.30 17.08
CA THR A 67 -5.01 -9.92 15.68
C THR A 67 -5.02 -11.16 14.80
N GLU A 68 -5.66 -11.09 13.64
CA GLU A 68 -5.47 -12.00 12.51
C GLU A 68 -4.87 -11.21 11.34
N THR A 69 -4.41 -11.90 10.31
CA THR A 69 -3.77 -11.35 9.13
C THR A 69 -4.77 -11.23 7.98
N ILE A 70 -5.00 -10.01 7.51
CA ILE A 70 -5.55 -9.77 6.18
C ILE A 70 -4.42 -9.89 5.16
N ARG A 71 -4.66 -10.67 4.11
CA ARG A 71 -3.73 -10.87 2.99
C ARG A 71 -4.19 -10.00 1.82
N SER A 72 -3.79 -8.73 1.85
CA SER A 72 -4.29 -7.69 0.92
C SER A 72 -3.70 -7.81 -0.50
N ALA A 73 -2.65 -8.63 -0.67
CA ALA A 73 -2.09 -8.99 -1.97
C ALA A 73 -2.96 -10.05 -2.67
N THR A 74 -4.16 -9.65 -3.11
CA THR A 74 -5.09 -10.51 -3.86
C THR A 74 -4.82 -10.46 -5.37
N LEU A 75 -5.44 -11.36 -6.13
CA LEU A 75 -5.33 -11.38 -7.59
C LEU A 75 -5.92 -10.11 -8.22
N GLU A 76 -7.01 -9.59 -7.67
CA GLU A 76 -7.66 -8.36 -8.11
C GLU A 76 -6.78 -7.15 -7.85
N ALA A 77 -6.11 -7.09 -6.69
CA ALA A 77 -5.17 -6.02 -6.37
C ALA A 77 -3.95 -6.04 -7.31
N GLN A 78 -3.46 -7.24 -7.66
CA GLN A 78 -2.40 -7.38 -8.65
C GLN A 78 -2.84 -6.93 -10.03
N ALA A 79 -4.03 -7.35 -10.50
CA ALA A 79 -4.55 -6.93 -11.79
C ALA A 79 -4.73 -5.40 -11.87
N LEU A 80 -5.25 -4.78 -10.79
CA LEU A 80 -5.35 -3.33 -10.69
C LEU A 80 -3.97 -2.65 -10.76
N ALA A 81 -2.98 -3.18 -10.04
CA ALA A 81 -1.62 -2.64 -10.04
C ALA A 81 -0.96 -2.73 -11.43
N GLU A 82 -1.18 -3.82 -12.15
CA GLU A 82 -0.68 -4.00 -13.53
C GLU A 82 -1.34 -3.01 -14.49
N LEU A 83 -2.66 -2.84 -14.41
CA LEU A 83 -3.40 -1.84 -15.20
C LEU A 83 -2.92 -0.41 -14.92
N LEU A 84 -2.69 -0.06 -13.65
CA LEU A 84 -2.17 1.26 -13.28
C LEU A 84 -0.74 1.47 -13.76
N ARG A 85 0.09 0.42 -13.78
CA ARG A 85 1.45 0.47 -14.33
C ARG A 85 1.43 0.74 -15.83
N GLU A 86 0.54 0.08 -16.56
CA GLU A 86 0.36 0.27 -18.01
C GLU A 86 -0.19 1.66 -18.34
N ALA A 87 -1.20 2.13 -17.60
CA ALA A 87 -1.76 3.47 -17.77
C ALA A 87 -0.74 4.58 -17.47
N GLY A 88 0.20 4.34 -16.56
CA GLY A 88 1.29 5.27 -16.25
C GLY A 88 2.46 5.25 -17.22
N ALA A 89 2.48 4.33 -18.20
CA ALA A 89 3.55 4.26 -19.20
C ALA A 89 3.44 5.34 -20.29
N ASP A 90 2.27 5.98 -20.44
CA ASP A 90 2.04 7.09 -21.40
C ASP A 90 2.43 8.46 -20.84
N GLU A 91 2.62 8.60 -19.52
CA GLU A 91 3.08 9.83 -18.88
C GLU A 91 4.57 9.72 -18.53
N GLY A 92 5.42 10.14 -19.48
CA GLY A 92 6.84 10.48 -19.36
C GLY A 92 7.59 10.02 -18.10
N GLY A 93 8.53 9.09 -18.29
CA GLY A 93 9.35 8.48 -17.25
C GLY A 93 9.91 9.45 -16.21
N CYS A 94 9.63 9.17 -14.94
CA CYS A 94 10.40 9.66 -13.82
C CYS A 94 11.42 8.57 -13.45
N GLY A 95 12.70 8.91 -13.58
CA GLY A 95 13.84 8.02 -13.48
C GLY A 95 13.80 7.10 -12.26
N ALA A 96 14.18 5.85 -12.49
CA ALA A 96 14.65 4.99 -11.42
C ALA A 96 15.85 5.68 -10.76
N ASP A 97 15.74 5.94 -9.46
CA ASP A 97 16.90 6.28 -8.64
C ASP A 97 17.78 5.02 -8.56
N PRO A 98 19.04 5.04 -9.04
CA PRO A 98 19.89 3.87 -8.97
C PRO A 98 20.48 3.73 -7.57
N ALA A 99 20.08 2.65 -6.89
CA ALA A 99 20.77 2.00 -5.75
C ALA A 99 21.03 2.84 -4.48
#